data_AF-A0A9C9Y6U5-F1
#
_entry.id   AF-A0A9C9Y6U5-F1
#
_cell.length_a   1.000
_cell.length_b   1.000
_cell.length_c   1.000
_cell.angle_alpha   90.00
_cell.angle_beta   90.00
_cell.angle_gamma   90.00
#
_symmetry.space_group_name_H-M   'P 1'
#
loop_
_entity.id
_entity.type
_entity.pdbx_description
1 polymer ?
#
loop_
_entity_poly.entity_id
_entity_poly.type
_entity_poly.pdbx_seq_one_letter_code
_entity_poly.pdbx_strand_id
1 'polypeptide(L)' 'MQKEGSFFESVYDVVKQIPFGKVTSYGAIAKYLGAPRSARMVGWAMNASHNNPEIPAHRVVN' A
#
# COMPACT_ATOMS: atom_id res chain seq x y z
N MET A 1 -2.26 22.58 -7.76
CA MET A 1 -2.20 21.52 -8.78
C MET A 1 -2.15 20.20 -8.03
N GLN A 2 -3.30 19.54 -7.83
CA GLN A 2 -3.35 18.28 -7.10
C GLN A 2 -2.68 17.23 -7.99
N LYS A 3 -1.55 16.69 -7.53
CA LYS A 3 -0.95 15.50 -8.14
C LYS A 3 -1.82 14.34 -7.67
N GLU A 4 -2.81 13.97 -8.47
CA GLU A 4 -3.40 12.63 -8.33
C GLU A 4 -2.28 11.65 -8.70
N GLY A 5 -1.60 11.17 -7.65
CA GLY A 5 -0.61 10.12 -7.82
C GLY A 5 -1.27 8.85 -8.34
N SER A 6 -0.49 7.99 -8.99
CA SER A 6 -0.98 6.68 -9.42
C SER A 6 -1.55 5.89 -8.24
N PHE A 7 -2.40 4.89 -8.50
CA PHE A 7 -2.90 4.00 -7.45
C PHE A 7 -1.75 3.40 -6.61
N PHE A 8 -0.57 3.18 -7.20
CA PHE A 8 0.60 2.64 -6.51
C PHE A 8 1.19 3.67 -5.53
N GLU A 9 1.29 4.94 -5.94
CA GLU A 9 1.74 6.02 -5.05
C GLU A 9 0.79 6.16 -3.85
N SER A 10 -0.53 6.12 -4.12
CA SER A 10 -1.53 6.13 -3.04
C SER A 10 -1.38 4.95 -2.09
N VAL A 11 -1.09 3.75 -2.60
CA VAL A 11 -0.78 2.58 -1.77
C VAL A 11 0.46 2.83 -0.93
N TYR A 12 1.55 3.34 -1.52
CA TYR A 12 2.79 3.60 -0.80
C TYR A 12 2.61 4.61 0.33
N ASP A 13 1.87 5.67 0.10
CA ASP A 13 1.57 6.69 1.10
C ASP A 13 0.82 6.11 2.31
N VAL A 14 -0.12 5.18 2.07
CA VAL A 14 -0.82 4.46 3.14
C VAL A 14 0.12 3.50 3.86
N VAL A 15 0.94 2.75 3.13
CA VAL A 15 1.87 1.76 3.73
C VAL A 15 2.90 2.44 4.63
N LYS A 16 3.40 3.63 4.24
CA LYS A 16 4.34 4.42 5.06
C LYS A 16 3.74 4.87 6.41
N GLN A 17 2.41 4.94 6.53
CA GLN A 17 1.72 5.32 7.76
C GLN A 17 1.54 4.16 8.75
N ILE A 18 1.82 2.92 8.34
CA ILE A 18 1.68 1.76 9.24
C ILE A 18 2.77 1.86 10.33
N PRO A 19 2.41 1.99 11.62
CA PRO A 19 3.40 2.17 12.68
C PRO A 19 4.21 0.90 12.91
N PHE A 20 5.37 1.05 13.55
CA PHE A 20 6.21 -0.09 13.93
C PHE A 20 5.46 -1.06 14.85
N GLY A 21 5.67 -2.37 14.67
CA GLY A 21 5.00 -3.41 15.44
C GLY A 21 3.51 -3.63 15.07
N LYS A 22 3.00 -2.96 14.04
CA LYS A 22 1.67 -3.19 13.48
C LYS A 22 1.76 -3.67 12.04
N VAL A 23 0.73 -4.39 11.65
CA VAL A 23 0.55 -4.91 10.29
C VAL A 23 -0.88 -4.63 9.83
N THR A 24 -1.09 -4.63 8.52
CA THR A 24 -2.41 -4.55 7.89
C THR A 24 -2.49 -5.53 6.73
N SER A 25 -3.67 -5.68 6.14
CA SER A 25 -3.87 -6.55 4.98
C SER A 25 -4.00 -5.80 3.66
N TYR A 26 -3.69 -6.49 2.56
CA TYR A 26 -3.90 -5.97 1.20
C TYR A 26 -5.34 -5.48 0.98
N GLY A 27 -6.33 -6.25 1.47
CA GLY A 27 -7.73 -5.89 1.38
C GLY A 27 -8.10 -4.66 2.20
N ALA A 28 -7.51 -4.50 3.39
CA ALA A 28 -7.75 -3.32 4.23
C ALA A 28 -7.23 -2.04 3.58
N ILE A 29 -6.03 -2.07 2.99
CA ILE A 29 -5.47 -0.94 2.23
C ILE A 29 -6.36 -0.63 1.02
N ALA A 30 -6.74 -1.64 0.24
CA ALA A 30 -7.59 -1.46 -0.93
C ALA A 30 -8.95 -0.85 -0.56
N LYS A 31 -9.56 -1.31 0.55
CA LYS A 31 -10.82 -0.75 1.08
C LYS A 31 -10.65 0.69 1.55
N TYR A 32 -9.56 1.01 2.25
CA TYR A 32 -9.25 2.35 2.72
C TYR A 32 -9.13 3.35 1.55
N LEU A 33 -8.50 2.92 0.46
CA LEU A 33 -8.36 3.71 -0.78
C LEU A 33 -9.62 3.74 -1.66
N GLY A 34 -10.78 3.29 -1.15
CA GLY A 34 -12.04 3.30 -1.90
C GLY A 34 -12.14 2.25 -3.02
N ALA A 35 -11.21 1.30 -3.07
CA ALA A 35 -11.13 0.26 -4.11
C ALA A 35 -11.15 -1.15 -3.49
N PRO A 36 -12.23 -1.55 -2.77
CA PRO A 36 -12.25 -2.76 -1.94
C PRO A 36 -12.00 -4.08 -2.68
N ARG A 37 -12.16 -4.12 -4.02
CA ARG A 37 -11.89 -5.31 -4.85
C ARG A 37 -10.47 -5.33 -5.45
N SER A 38 -9.63 -4.37 -5.09
CA SER A 38 -8.32 -4.15 -5.69
C SER A 38 -7.15 -4.65 -4.84
N ALA A 39 -7.38 -5.56 -3.89
CA ALA A 39 -6.33 -6.14 -3.04
C ALA A 39 -5.16 -6.72 -3.85
N ARG A 40 -5.45 -7.34 -5.01
CA ARG A 40 -4.42 -7.85 -5.92
C ARG A 40 -3.52 -6.75 -6.49
N MET A 41 -4.07 -5.58 -6.79
CA MET A 41 -3.27 -4.43 -7.25
C MET A 41 -2.39 -3.87 -6.13
N VAL A 42 -2.84 -3.90 -4.87
CA VAL A 42 -2.00 -3.56 -3.71
C VAL A 42 -0.82 -4.54 -3.62
N GLY A 43 -1.07 -5.83 -3.84
CA GLY A 43 -0.01 -6.85 -3.92
C GLY A 43 1.03 -6.54 -5.00
N TRP A 44 0.59 -6.11 -6.18
CA TRP A 44 1.50 -5.67 -7.24
C TRP A 44 2.29 -4.42 -6.87
N ALA A 45 1.67 -3.45 -6.20
CA ALA A 45 2.37 -2.27 -5.70
C ALA A 45 3.46 -2.67 -4.69
N MET A 46 3.15 -3.52 -3.71
CA MET A 46 4.15 -4.04 -2.76
C MET A 46 5.26 -4.84 -3.46
N ASN A 47 4.93 -5.57 -4.52
CA ASN A 47 5.94 -6.24 -5.35
C ASN A 47 6.79 -5.26 -6.18
N ALA A 48 6.26 -4.10 -6.55
CA ALA A 48 7.03 -3.07 -7.25
C ALA A 48 7.92 -2.26 -6.29
N SER A 49 7.61 -2.24 -4.99
CA SER A 49 8.36 -1.45 -4.01
C SER A 49 9.68 -2.08 -3.51
N HIS A 50 10.09 -3.26 -4.01
CA HIS A 50 11.28 -3.97 -3.53
C HIS A 50 12.58 -3.12 -3.55
N ASN A 51 12.69 -2.17 -4.48
CA ASN A 51 13.87 -1.30 -4.59
C ASN A 51 13.78 -0.03 -3.72
N ASN A 52 12.69 0.16 -2.97
CA ASN A 52 12.48 1.33 -2.13
C ASN A 52 12.36 0.93 -0.65
N PRO A 53 13.43 1.08 0.15
CA PRO A 53 13.44 0.67 1.55
C PRO A 53 12.55 1.55 2.45
N GLU A 54 12.13 2.73 1.98
CA GLU A 54 11.20 3.58 2.74
C GLU A 54 9.78 3.02 2.79
N ILE A 55 9.45 2.06 1.93
CA ILE A 55 8.13 1.43 1.90
C ILE A 55 8.19 0.17 2.75
N PRO A 56 7.54 0.14 3.93
CA PRO A 56 7.58 -1.02 4.82
C PRO A 56 6.66 -2.15 4.34
N ALA A 57 6.93 -2.71 3.16
CA ALA A 57 6.12 -3.76 2.53
C ALA A 57 5.96 -5.02 3.41
N HIS A 58 6.94 -5.31 4.26
CA HIS A 58 6.87 -6.39 5.27
C HIS A 58 5.72 -6.22 6.28
N ARG A 59 5.10 -5.04 6.38
CA ARG A 59 3.94 -4.78 7.25
C ARG A 59 2.59 -5.03 6.57
N VAL A 60 2.60 -5.44 5.30
CA VAL A 60 1.39 -5.80 4.54
C VAL A 60 1.35 -7.30 4.34
N VAL A 61 0.36 -7.94 4.92
CA VAL A 61 0.21 -9.40 4.94
C VAL A 61 -1.16 -9.82 4.37
N ASN A 62 -1.37 -11.12 4.17
CA ASN A 62 -2.66 -11.65 3.73
C ASN A 62 -3.65 -11.70 4.89
#